data_AF-A0A529HE76-F1
#
_entry.id   AF-A0A529HE76-F1
#
_cell.length_a   1.000
_cell.length_b   1.000
_cell.length_c   1.000
_cell.angle_alpha   90.00
_cell.angle_beta   90.00
_cell.angle_gamma   90.00
#
_symmetry.space_group_name_H-M   'P 1'
#
loop_
_entity.id
_entity.type
_entity.pdbx_description
1 polymer ?
#
loop_
_entity_poly.entity_id
_entity_poly.type
_entity_poly.pdbx_seq_one_letter_code
_entity_poly.pdbx_strand_id
1 'polypeptide(L)'
;LWYRDEAQFEQALKSGEIPMGQYYHDVTGLAAADGFHVRSTFPKEGGIQDSGNWVLSRASTKVEEAHAFIDFMSQPSMQGVMSRKVGTTPTLKKEVLDLKPEEFAA
;
A
#
# COMPACT_ATOMS: atom_id res chain seq x y z
N LEU A 1 18.36 10.79 -3.18
CA LEU A 1 18.12 10.47 -4.61
C LEU A 1 16.62 10.49 -4.85
N TRP A 2 16.17 10.99 -5.99
CA TRP A 2 14.77 10.92 -6.41
C TRP A 2 14.68 9.90 -7.56
N TYR A 3 13.87 8.86 -7.37
CA TYR A 3 13.63 7.83 -8.38
C TYR A 3 12.35 8.18 -9.14
N ARG A 4 12.34 7.89 -10.44
CA ARG A 4 11.21 8.24 -11.30
C ARG A 4 10.02 7.30 -11.09
N ASP A 5 10.31 6.04 -10.81
CA ASP A 5 9.31 4.99 -10.61
C ASP A 5 9.68 4.12 -9.40
N GLU A 6 8.65 3.53 -8.82
CA GLU A 6 8.71 2.72 -7.61
C GLU A 6 9.62 1.48 -7.78
N ALA A 7 9.46 0.77 -8.90
CA ALA A 7 10.20 -0.45 -9.20
C ALA A 7 11.72 -0.25 -9.25
N GLN A 8 12.20 0.89 -9.77
CA GLN A 8 13.63 1.20 -9.81
C GLN A 8 14.21 1.36 -8.41
N PHE A 9 13.48 2.04 -7.49
CA PHE A 9 13.93 2.16 -6.10
C PHE A 9 13.95 0.78 -5.43
N GLU A 10 12.88 -0.01 -5.61
CA GLU A 10 12.73 -1.33 -5.01
C GLU A 10 13.90 -2.25 -5.36
N GLN A 11 14.28 -2.32 -6.63
CA GLN A 11 15.37 -3.17 -7.10
C GLN A 11 16.72 -2.73 -6.53
N ALA A 12 16.99 -1.42 -6.51
CA ALA A 12 18.25 -0.88 -6.00
C ALA A 12 18.36 -0.98 -4.47
N LEU A 13 17.23 -0.96 -3.75
CA LEU A 13 17.18 -1.28 -2.32
C LEU A 13 17.43 -2.77 -2.10
N LYS A 14 16.76 -3.65 -2.85
CA LYS A 14 16.89 -5.12 -2.75
C LYS A 14 18.31 -5.60 -3.09
N SER A 15 18.98 -4.97 -4.04
CA SER A 15 20.36 -5.30 -4.44
C SER A 15 21.41 -4.78 -3.46
N GLY A 16 21.05 -3.86 -2.55
CA GLY A 16 21.99 -3.18 -1.66
C GLY A 16 22.81 -2.07 -2.34
N GLU A 17 22.47 -1.68 -3.57
CA GLU A 17 23.08 -0.53 -4.26
C GLU A 17 22.85 0.77 -3.49
N ILE A 18 21.67 0.90 -2.86
CA ILE A 18 21.32 2.03 -2.00
C ILE A 18 21.17 1.52 -0.56
N PRO A 19 21.81 2.17 0.42
CA PRO A 19 21.72 1.73 1.81
C PRO A 19 20.42 2.20 2.50
N MET A 20 19.78 3.27 2.03
CA MET A 20 18.55 3.82 2.61
C MET A 20 17.85 4.85 1.71
N GLY A 21 16.56 5.07 1.92
CA GLY A 21 15.81 6.18 1.32
C GLY A 21 14.37 6.23 1.83
N GLN A 22 13.57 7.13 1.26
CA GLN A 22 12.15 7.22 1.54
C GLN A 22 11.37 6.38 0.52
N TYR A 23 10.62 5.41 1.01
CA TYR A 23 9.91 4.44 0.18
C TYR A 23 8.65 3.93 0.89
N TYR A 24 7.76 3.28 0.14
CA TYR A 24 6.50 2.76 0.67
C TYR A 24 6.74 1.66 1.72
N HIS A 25 6.01 1.76 2.83
CA HIS A 25 6.20 0.91 4.00
C HIS A 25 5.79 -0.53 3.73
N ASP A 26 4.60 -0.70 3.16
CA ASP A 26 3.99 -1.97 2.78
C ASP A 26 4.87 -2.77 1.82
N VAL A 27 5.38 -2.13 0.77
CA VAL A 27 6.28 -2.79 -0.21
C VAL A 27 7.59 -3.23 0.44
N THR A 28 8.14 -2.41 1.34
CA THR A 28 9.34 -2.81 2.10
C THR A 28 9.05 -3.98 3.04
N GLY A 29 7.86 -4.00 3.67
CA GLY A 29 7.39 -5.09 4.52
C GLY A 29 7.25 -6.40 3.75
N LEU A 30 6.66 -6.35 2.54
CA LEU A 30 6.58 -7.51 1.63
C LEU A 30 7.96 -7.99 1.20
N ALA A 31 8.87 -7.10 0.82
CA ALA A 31 10.23 -7.47 0.48
C ALA A 31 10.99 -8.12 1.67
N ALA A 32 10.76 -7.64 2.89
CA ALA A 32 11.30 -8.28 4.09
C ALA A 32 10.70 -9.68 4.32
N ALA A 33 9.39 -9.86 4.06
CA ALA A 33 8.73 -11.16 4.13
C ALA A 33 9.25 -12.15 3.06
N ASP A 34 9.64 -11.64 1.89
CA ASP A 34 10.31 -12.39 0.82
C ASP A 34 11.79 -12.72 1.12
N GLY A 35 12.32 -12.28 2.26
CA GLY A 35 13.66 -12.62 2.74
C GLY A 35 14.77 -11.64 2.35
N PHE A 36 14.45 -10.49 1.76
CA PHE A 36 15.43 -9.44 1.51
C PHE A 36 15.85 -8.77 2.83
N HIS A 37 17.13 -8.39 2.95
CA HIS A 37 17.65 -7.73 4.15
C HIS A 37 17.33 -6.23 4.17
N VAL A 38 16.03 -5.92 4.20
CA VAL A 38 15.49 -4.56 4.22
C VAL A 38 14.65 -4.32 5.46
N ARG A 39 14.51 -3.06 5.86
CA ARG A 39 13.67 -2.64 6.99
C ARG A 39 13.04 -1.29 6.67
N SER A 40 11.76 -1.14 7.01
CA SER A 40 11.10 0.16 7.09
C SER A 40 10.80 0.51 8.54
N THR A 41 10.86 1.80 8.87
CA THR A 41 10.60 2.32 10.21
C THR A 41 9.73 3.56 10.11
N PHE A 42 8.59 3.57 10.80
CA PHE A 42 7.83 4.79 11.02
C PHE A 42 8.51 5.63 12.12
N PRO A 43 9.01 6.84 11.81
CA PRO A 43 9.64 7.70 12.81
C PRO A 43 8.59 8.22 13.81
N LYS A 44 9.02 8.43 15.06
CA LYS A 44 8.14 8.94 16.14
C LYS A 44 7.69 10.37 15.87
N GLU A 45 8.52 11.12 15.16
CA GLU A 45 8.31 12.51 14.74
C GLU A 45 7.20 12.66 13.69
N GLY A 46 6.69 11.54 13.17
CA GLY A 46 5.61 11.50 12.18
C GLY A 46 6.15 11.19 10.79
N GLY A 47 5.91 9.96 10.31
CA GLY A 47 6.10 9.61 8.91
C GLY A 47 5.06 10.29 8.02
N ILE A 48 5.38 10.43 6.74
CA ILE A 48 4.39 10.89 5.76
C ILE A 48 3.33 9.81 5.62
N GLN A 49 2.08 10.19 5.90
CA GLN A 49 0.90 9.36 5.65
C GLN A 49 0.19 9.92 4.43
N ASP A 50 -0.16 9.03 3.51
CA ASP A 50 -0.91 9.35 2.30
C ASP A 50 -2.09 8.36 2.17
N SER A 51 -3.08 8.73 1.36
CA SER A 51 -4.24 7.90 1.08
C SER A 51 -4.47 7.81 -0.43
N GLY A 52 -4.53 6.57 -0.93
CA GLY A 52 -4.92 6.30 -2.30
C GLY A 52 -6.43 6.45 -2.49
N ASN A 53 -6.84 7.03 -3.61
CA ASN A 53 -8.24 7.18 -3.98
C ASN A 53 -8.48 6.63 -5.39
N TRP A 54 -9.55 5.85 -5.56
CA TRP A 54 -10.02 5.48 -6.88
C TRP A 54 -10.79 6.64 -7.50
N VAL A 55 -10.37 7.07 -8.70
CA VAL A 55 -10.99 8.19 -9.41
C VAL A 55 -11.26 7.83 -10.87
N LEU A 56 -12.38 8.30 -11.40
CA LEU A 56 -12.75 8.12 -12.80
C LEU A 56 -12.37 9.36 -13.60
N SER A 57 -11.57 9.18 -14.65
CA SER A 57 -11.29 10.26 -15.60
C SER A 57 -12.55 10.67 -16.36
N ARG A 58 -12.77 11.98 -16.49
CA ARG A 58 -13.90 12.54 -17.27
C ARG A 58 -13.92 12.06 -18.72
N ALA A 59 -12.77 11.72 -19.30
CA ALA A 59 -12.66 11.26 -20.68
C ALA A 59 -12.98 9.77 -20.85
N SER A 60 -13.16 9.02 -19.76
CA SER A 60 -13.45 7.58 -19.84
C SER A 60 -14.84 7.32 -20.42
N THR A 61 -14.94 6.34 -21.33
CA THR A 61 -16.21 5.85 -21.85
C THR A 61 -16.69 4.58 -21.14
N LYS A 62 -15.96 4.09 -20.13
CA LYS A 62 -16.24 2.86 -19.37
C LYS A 62 -16.76 3.19 -17.96
N VAL A 63 -17.75 4.06 -17.89
CA VAL A 63 -18.23 4.65 -16.63
C VAL A 63 -18.85 3.58 -15.73
N GLU A 64 -19.73 2.75 -16.29
CA GLU A 64 -20.45 1.71 -15.54
C GLU A 64 -19.50 0.64 -14.98
N GLU A 65 -18.56 0.17 -15.80
CA GLU A 65 -17.59 -0.84 -15.35
C GLU A 65 -16.64 -0.27 -14.30
N ALA A 66 -16.24 1.00 -14.44
CA ALA A 66 -15.43 1.67 -13.43
C ALA A 66 -16.18 1.80 -12.11
N HIS A 67 -17.47 2.16 -12.13
CA HIS A 67 -18.27 2.22 -10.91
C HIS A 67 -18.45 0.84 -10.26
N ALA A 68 -18.71 -0.21 -11.05
CA ALA A 68 -18.81 -1.56 -10.53
C ALA A 68 -17.48 -2.03 -9.90
N PHE A 69 -16.35 -1.69 -10.51
CA PHE A 69 -15.04 -2.00 -9.96
C PHE A 69 -14.76 -1.24 -8.66
N ILE A 70 -15.04 0.07 -8.63
CA ILE A 70 -14.83 0.89 -7.43
C ILE A 70 -15.70 0.38 -6.28
N ASP A 71 -16.98 0.10 -6.54
CA ASP A 71 -17.89 -0.48 -5.55
C ASP A 71 -17.34 -1.79 -4.98
N PHE A 72 -16.93 -2.71 -5.86
CA PHE A 72 -16.33 -3.99 -5.46
C PHE A 72 -15.07 -3.80 -4.60
N MET A 73 -14.14 -2.95 -5.03
CA MET A 73 -12.89 -2.70 -4.29
C MET A 73 -13.11 -1.98 -2.96
N SER A 74 -14.22 -1.25 -2.82
CA SER A 74 -14.61 -0.55 -1.59
C SER A 74 -15.35 -1.44 -0.58
N GLN A 75 -15.67 -2.70 -0.92
CA GLN A 75 -16.33 -3.60 0.01
C GLN A 75 -15.42 -3.96 1.20
N PRO A 76 -15.95 -4.09 2.44
CA PRO A 76 -15.13 -4.40 3.61
C PRO A 76 -14.31 -5.68 3.49
N SER A 77 -14.89 -6.72 2.87
CA SER A 77 -14.19 -7.98 2.59
C SER A 77 -12.97 -7.77 1.69
N MET A 78 -13.09 -6.93 0.65
CA MET A 78 -12.00 -6.65 -0.28
C MET A 78 -10.93 -5.77 0.36
N GLN A 79 -11.33 -4.77 1.15
CA GLN A 79 -10.40 -3.98 1.95
C GLN A 79 -9.61 -4.86 2.94
N GLY A 80 -10.27 -5.85 3.54
CA GLY A 80 -9.60 -6.86 4.38
C GLY A 80 -8.60 -7.73 3.60
N VAL A 81 -8.93 -8.14 2.37
CA VAL A 81 -8.00 -8.86 1.49
C VAL A 81 -6.79 -7.99 1.14
N MET A 82 -7.01 -6.73 0.75
CA MET A 82 -5.93 -5.78 0.44
C MET A 82 -4.98 -5.60 1.62
N SER A 83 -5.52 -5.43 2.82
CA SER A 83 -4.73 -5.28 4.04
C SER A 83 -3.83 -6.49 4.31
N ARG A 84 -4.37 -7.71 4.15
CA ARG A 84 -3.62 -8.96 4.40
C ARG A 84 -2.62 -9.33 3.31
N LYS A 85 -2.86 -8.92 2.07
CA LYS A 85 -2.06 -9.35 0.91
C LYS A 85 -1.08 -8.30 0.43
N VAL A 86 -1.41 -7.04 0.57
CA VAL A 86 -0.60 -5.91 0.10
C VAL A 86 0.06 -5.20 1.29
N GLY A 87 -0.50 -5.27 2.49
CA GLY A 87 0.02 -4.59 3.68
C GLY A 87 -0.48 -3.15 3.83
N THR A 88 -1.49 -2.75 3.05
CA THR A 88 -2.09 -1.41 3.15
C THR A 88 -3.05 -1.32 4.34
N THR A 89 -3.01 -0.23 5.09
CA THR A 89 -4.06 0.05 6.09
C THR A 89 -5.37 0.45 5.38
N PRO A 90 -6.52 -0.15 5.73
CA PRO A 90 -7.79 0.17 5.09
C PRO A 90 -8.31 1.53 5.57
N THR A 91 -9.05 2.22 4.69
CA THR A 91 -9.66 3.54 4.99
C THR A 91 -11.06 3.44 5.59
N LEU A 92 -11.66 2.24 5.58
CA LEU A 92 -12.95 1.98 6.21
C LEU A 92 -12.83 1.99 7.74
N LYS A 93 -13.97 2.25 8.41
CA LYS A 93 -14.03 2.19 9.87
C LYS A 93 -13.76 0.78 10.37
N LYS A 94 -13.10 0.65 11.52
CA LYS A 94 -12.70 -0.65 12.07
C LYS A 94 -13.88 -1.57 12.36
N GLU A 95 -15.04 -1.01 12.71
CA GLU A 95 -16.22 -1.78 13.13
C GLU A 95 -16.88 -2.55 11.97
N VAL A 96 -16.59 -2.18 10.72
CA VAL A 96 -17.11 -2.87 9.54
C VAL A 96 -16.13 -3.87 8.94
N LEU A 97 -14.92 -3.96 9.50
CA LEU A 97 -13.84 -4.82 9.02
C LEU A 97 -13.70 -6.06 9.89
N ASP A 98 -13.26 -7.16 9.29
CA ASP A 98 -12.99 -8.43 9.96
C ASP A 98 -11.52 -8.61 10.38
N LEU A 99 -10.76 -7.51 10.37
CA LEU A 99 -9.33 -7.50 10.68
C LEU A 99 -9.10 -7.65 12.19
N LYS A 100 -8.09 -8.45 12.55
CA LYS A 100 -7.59 -8.54 13.92
C LYS A 100 -6.75 -7.31 14.28
N PRO A 101 -6.60 -6.97 15.57
CA PRO A 101 -5.79 -5.83 16.00
C PRO A 101 -4.37 -5.83 15.41
N GLU A 102 -3.75 -6.99 15.29
CA GLU A 102 -2.39 -7.14 14.74
C GLU A 102 -2.34 -6.86 13.24
N GLU A 103 -3.43 -7.11 12.52
CA GLU A 103 -3.55 -6.87 11.06
C GLU A 103 -3.74 -5.38 10.74
N PHE A 104 -4.03 -4.52 11.73
CA PHE A 104 -4.08 -3.06 11.56
C PHE A 104 -2.72 -2.37 11.75
N ALA A 105 -1.73 -3.08 12.26
CA ALA A 105 -0.41 -2.54 12.58
C ALA A 105 0.67 -2.90 11.54
N ALA A 106 0.24 -3.47 10.40
CA ALA A 106 1.08 -3.85 9.28
C ALA A 106 1.50 -2.65 8.42
#